data_AF-A0A9D2DKH7-F1
#
_entry.id   AF-A0A9D2DKH7-F1
#
_cell.length_a   1.000
_cell.length_b   1.000
_cell.length_c   1.000
_cell.angle_alpha   90.00
_cell.angle_beta   90.00
_cell.angle_gamma   90.00
#
_symmetry.space_group_name_H-M   'P 1'
#
loop_
_entity.id
_entity.type
_entity.pdbx_description
1 polymer ?
#
loop_
_entity_poly.entity_id
_entity_poly.type
_entity_poly.pdbx_seq_one_letter_code
_entity_poly.pdbx_strand_id
1 'polypeptide(L)'
;MAVTDLYNAAFMDHVSHPDYKYQLEDADCSHEGVNPSCGDELTFSVRFADDGTIEEAAFTGHGCAISQASADIMSDLMIDKTPE
;
A
#
# COMPACT_ATOMS: atom_id res chain seq x y z
N MET A 1 15.68 11.75 14.91
CA MET A 1 15.79 10.80 13.79
C MET A 1 16.38 11.54 12.63
N ALA A 2 17.55 11.10 12.14
CA ALA A 2 18.15 11.74 10.97
C ALA A 2 17.37 11.27 9.72
N VAL A 3 17.25 12.13 8.70
CA VAL A 3 16.58 11.79 7.43
C VAL A 3 17.19 10.54 6.78
N THR A 4 18.48 10.30 7.03
CA THR A 4 19.23 9.14 6.55
C THR A 4 18.71 7.80 7.11
N ASP A 5 18.08 7.79 8.28
CA ASP A 5 17.54 6.56 8.88
C ASP A 5 16.26 6.09 8.16
N LEU A 6 15.50 7.03 7.59
CA LEU A 6 14.26 6.76 6.85
C LEU A 6 14.56 6.17 5.46
N TYR A 7 15.58 6.71 4.78
CA TYR A 7 16.03 6.26 3.45
C TYR A 7 17.06 5.13 3.54
N ASN A 8 16.73 4.09 4.30
CA ASN A 8 17.55 2.89 4.39
C ASN A 8 17.26 1.93 3.23
N ALA A 9 18.04 0.84 3.14
CA ALA A 9 17.92 -0.12 2.05
C ALA A 9 16.54 -0.79 1.98
N ALA A 10 15.94 -1.09 3.14
CA ALA A 10 14.61 -1.71 3.20
C ALA A 10 13.54 -0.76 2.65
N PHE A 11 13.56 0.51 3.05
CA PHE A 11 12.67 1.52 2.47
C PHE A 11 12.81 1.61 0.95
N MET A 12 14.04 1.67 0.44
CA MET A 12 14.29 1.79 -1.00
C MET A 12 13.81 0.57 -1.80
N ASP A 13 13.79 -0.61 -1.18
CA ASP A 13 13.30 -1.82 -1.81
C ASP A 13 11.78 -1.74 -2.04
N HIS A 14 11.00 -1.37 -1.02
CA HIS A 14 9.55 -1.13 -1.15
C HIS A 14 9.19 -0.03 -2.17
N VAL A 15 10.10 0.91 -2.44
CA VAL A 15 9.90 1.91 -3.52
C VAL A 15 10.18 1.32 -4.90
N SER A 16 11.25 0.55 -5.02
CA SER A 16 11.80 0.12 -6.33
C SER A 16 11.16 -1.19 -6.82
N HIS A 17 10.81 -2.06 -5.89
CA HIS A 17 10.21 -3.37 -6.10
C HIS A 17 9.04 -3.58 -5.13
N PRO A 18 7.97 -2.77 -5.23
CA PRO A 18 6.80 -2.96 -4.38
C PRO A 18 6.16 -4.31 -4.66
N ASP A 19 5.95 -5.11 -3.61
CA ASP A 19 5.32 -6.42 -3.69
C ASP A 19 3.80 -6.31 -3.95
N TYR A 20 3.18 -5.24 -3.47
CA TYR A 20 1.72 -5.07 -3.46
C TYR A 20 1.20 -4.04 -4.48
N LYS A 21 2.04 -3.62 -5.43
CA LYS A 21 1.66 -2.66 -6.48
C LYS A 21 1.14 -3.35 -7.73
N TYR A 22 -0.12 -3.77 -7.70
CA TYR A 22 -0.80 -4.37 -8.84
C TYR A 22 -2.31 -4.10 -8.78
N GLN A 23 -2.98 -4.29 -9.91
CA GLN A 23 -4.44 -4.25 -9.95
C GLN A 23 -4.98 -5.53 -9.32
N LEU A 24 -5.70 -5.40 -8.21
CA LEU A 24 -6.42 -6.52 -7.60
C LEU A 24 -7.69 -6.81 -8.41
N GLU A 25 -7.78 -8.02 -8.95
CA GLU A 25 -8.98 -8.52 -9.60
C GLU A 25 -10.00 -8.98 -8.53
N ASP A 26 -11.29 -8.77 -8.81
CA ASP A 26 -12.41 -9.13 -7.92
C ASP A 26 -12.27 -8.56 -6.49
N ALA A 27 -11.78 -7.33 -6.36
CA ALA A 27 -11.73 -6.64 -5.07
C ALA A 27 -13.14 -6.35 -4.54
N ASP A 28 -13.37 -6.62 -3.25
CA ASP A 28 -14.63 -6.31 -2.57
C ASP A 28 -14.79 -4.81 -2.31
N CYS A 29 -13.67 -4.14 -2.05
CA CYS A 29 -13.62 -2.72 -1.76
C CYS A 29 -12.44 -2.07 -2.50
N SER A 30 -12.66 -0.86 -3.00
CA SER A 30 -11.60 -0.03 -3.58
C SER A 30 -11.82 1.43 -3.21
N HIS A 31 -10.74 2.14 -2.91
CA HIS A 31 -10.79 3.54 -2.51
C HIS A 31 -9.60 4.32 -3.09
N GLU A 32 -9.90 5.45 -3.72
CA GLU A 32 -8.92 6.41 -4.25
C GLU A 32 -8.52 7.43 -3.17
N GLY A 33 -7.22 7.66 -3.01
CA GLY A 33 -6.66 8.64 -2.10
C GLY A 33 -5.73 9.59 -2.85
N VAL A 34 -5.87 10.90 -2.58
CA VAL A 34 -5.08 11.95 -3.22
C VAL A 34 -4.38 12.80 -2.17
N ASN A 35 -3.06 12.98 -2.32
CA ASN A 35 -2.27 13.94 -1.55
C ASN A 35 -1.76 15.05 -2.50
N PRO A 36 -2.49 16.16 -2.64
CA PRO A 36 -2.17 17.20 -3.61
C PRO A 36 -0.89 17.98 -3.30
N SER A 37 -0.38 17.90 -2.06
CA SER A 37 0.88 18.58 -1.70
C SER A 37 2.10 17.91 -2.33
N CYS A 38 2.02 16.61 -2.59
CA CYS A 38 3.07 15.82 -3.24
C CYS A 38 2.68 15.34 -4.64
N GLY A 39 1.41 15.52 -5.02
CA GLY A 39 0.86 14.98 -6.28
C GLY A 39 0.70 13.46 -6.23
N ASP A 40 0.49 12.88 -5.05
CA ASP A 40 0.23 11.45 -4.95
C ASP A 40 -1.22 11.15 -5.29
N GLU A 41 -1.45 10.15 -6.11
CA GLU A 41 -2.75 9.59 -6.45
C GLU A 41 -2.62 8.06 -6.39
N LEU A 42 -3.15 7.47 -5.32
CA LEU A 42 -3.09 6.03 -5.07
C LEU A 42 -4.48 5.46 -4.90
N THR A 43 -4.72 4.28 -5.45
CA THR A 43 -5.97 3.54 -5.25
C THR A 43 -5.66 2.25 -4.52
N PHE A 44 -6.26 2.07 -3.34
CA PHE A 44 -6.14 0.84 -2.56
C PHE A 44 -7.35 -0.05 -2.81
N SER A 45 -7.09 -1.34 -2.92
CA SER A 45 -8.12 -2.36 -3.12
C SER A 45 -7.90 -3.52 -2.15
N VAL A 46 -9.00 -4.07 -1.65
CA VAL A 46 -8.99 -5.12 -0.63
C VAL A 46 -9.99 -6.21 -1.02
N ARG A 47 -9.61 -7.46 -0.82
CA ARG A 47 -10.50 -8.63 -0.87
C ARG A 47 -10.55 -9.29 0.51
N PHE A 48 -11.75 -9.61 0.97
CA PHE A 48 -11.99 -10.25 2.25
C PHE A 48 -12.16 -11.75 2.08
N ALA A 49 -11.69 -12.52 3.06
CA ALA A 49 -12.07 -13.91 3.21
C ALA A 49 -13.47 -14.03 3.83
N ASP A 50 -14.05 -15.23 3.75
CA ASP A 50 -15.39 -15.53 4.30
C ASP A 50 -15.52 -15.26 5.81
N ASP A 51 -14.42 -15.28 6.56
CA ASP A 51 -14.37 -15.01 8.00
C ASP A 51 -14.21 -13.52 8.36
N GLY A 52 -14.15 -12.65 7.34
CA GLY A 52 -14.00 -11.19 7.48
C GLY A 52 -12.56 -10.71 7.64
N THR A 53 -11.57 -11.59 7.54
CA THR A 53 -10.15 -11.19 7.44
C THR A 53 -9.83 -10.63 6.06
N ILE A 54 -8.80 -9.80 5.97
CA ILE A 54 -8.24 -9.33 4.69
C ILE A 54 -7.39 -10.46 4.10
N GLU A 55 -7.88 -11.06 3.02
CA GLU A 55 -7.17 -12.10 2.27
C GLU A 55 -6.09 -11.47 1.39
N GLU A 56 -6.42 -10.36 0.73
CA GLU A 56 -5.52 -9.70 -0.21
C GLU A 56 -5.70 -8.18 -0.17
N ALA A 57 -4.60 -7.45 -0.20
CA ALA A 57 -4.57 -6.01 -0.29
C ALA A 57 -3.53 -5.58 -1.33
N ALA A 58 -3.92 -4.67 -2.21
CA ALA A 58 -3.03 -4.15 -3.25
C ALA A 58 -3.30 -2.67 -3.51
N PHE A 59 -2.35 -2.01 -4.15
CA PHE A 59 -2.49 -0.63 -4.56
C PHE A 59 -2.03 -0.39 -6.00
N THR A 60 -2.61 0.64 -6.61
CA THR A 60 -2.19 1.16 -7.91
C THR A 60 -1.99 2.67 -7.85
N GLY A 61 -1.47 3.24 -8.93
CA GLY A 61 -1.28 4.68 -9.06
C GLY A 61 0.18 5.13 -8.92
N HIS A 62 0.35 6.41 -8.64
CA HIS A 62 1.63 7.08 -8.63
C HIS A 62 1.75 8.03 -7.43
N GLY A 63 2.97 8.15 -6.90
CA GLY A 63 3.25 9.03 -5.78
C GLY A 63 4.75 9.12 -5.50
N CYS A 64 5.12 9.97 -4.56
CA CYS A 64 6.47 10.07 -4.04
C CYS A 64 6.94 8.75 -3.42
N ALA A 65 8.25 8.63 -3.21
CA ALA A 65 8.86 7.44 -2.62
C ALA A 65 8.23 7.06 -1.27
N ILE A 66 7.90 8.06 -0.45
CA ILE A 66 7.31 7.82 0.87
C ILE A 66 5.90 7.25 0.74
N SER A 67 5.06 7.79 -0.14
CA SER A 67 3.69 7.30 -0.31
C SER A 67 3.68 5.88 -0.91
N GLN A 68 4.55 5.59 -1.87
CA GLN A 68 4.67 4.25 -2.45
C GLN A 68 5.18 3.21 -1.44
N ALA A 69 6.26 3.50 -0.71
CA ALA A 69 6.76 2.57 0.31
C ALA A 69 5.75 2.38 1.46
N SER A 70 5.06 3.46 1.85
CA SER A 70 4.03 3.37 2.89
C SER A 70 2.86 2.50 2.45
N ALA A 71 2.44 2.63 1.19
CA ALA A 71 1.38 1.80 0.61
C ALA A 71 1.74 0.32 0.61
N ASP A 72 2.96 0.01 0.18
CA ASP A 72 3.47 -1.36 0.09
C ASP A 72 3.58 -2.02 1.48
N ILE A 73 4.21 -1.34 2.43
CA ILE A 73 4.34 -1.81 3.82
C ILE A 73 2.96 -1.95 4.47
N MET A 74 2.04 -1.02 4.22
CA MET A 74 0.70 -1.08 4.79
C MET A 74 -0.07 -2.30 4.28
N SER A 75 0.02 -2.62 2.97
CA SER A 75 -0.62 -3.82 2.42
C SER A 75 -0.13 -5.09 3.09
N ASP A 76 1.19 -5.26 3.26
CA ASP A 76 1.78 -6.40 3.98
C ASP A 76 1.24 -6.53 5.41
N LEU A 77 1.19 -5.41 6.15
CA LEU A 77 0.77 -5.41 7.55
C LEU A 77 -0.72 -5.70 7.75
N MET A 78 -1.56 -5.44 6.74
CA MET A 78 -3.02 -5.58 6.82
C MET A 78 -3.52 -6.96 6.40
N ILE A 79 -2.78 -7.68 5.57
CA ILE A 79 -3.13 -9.07 5.21
C ILE A 79 -3.16 -9.92 6.49
N ASP A 80 -4.11 -10.86 6.53
CA ASP A 80 -4.44 -11.69 7.70
C ASP A 80 -4.95 -10.90 8.93
N LYS A 81 -5.37 -9.64 8.77
CA LYS A 81 -6.04 -8.85 9.81
C LYS A 81 -7.54 -8.76 9.58
N THR A 82 -8.30 -8.67 10.66
CA THR A 82 -9.74 -8.36 10.63
C THR A 82 -9.93 -6.86 10.93
N PRO A 83 -10.67 -6.11 10.10
CA PRO A 83 -11.03 -4.72 10.40
C PRO A 83 -11.93 -4.63 11.66
N GLU A 84 -11.70 -3.63 12.51
CA GLU A 84 -12.49 -3.34 13.72
C GLU A 84 -13.70 -2.41 13.45
#